data_AF-A0A351SKT2-F1
#
_entry.id   AF-A0A351SKT2-F1
#
_cell.length_a   1.000
_cell.length_b   1.000
_cell.length_c   1.000
_cell.angle_alpha   90.00
_cell.angle_beta   90.00
_cell.angle_gamma   90.00
#
_symmetry.space_group_name_H-M   'P 1'
#
loop_
_entity.id
_entity.type
_entity.pdbx_description
1 polymer ?
#
loop_
_entity_poly.entity_id
_entity_poly.type
_entity_poly.pdbx_seq_one_letter_code
_entity_poly.pdbx_strand_id
1 'polypeptide(L)'
;KHYGLTLSEVAQAVKRSSLDLPGGSLKTIAGDVWIRTLGQASVGEQFEQINVRTQPDGSVLKLVDIATVIDGLEETTKITRFNGQTSLYLSVKRVGEESILQVTDAVKNYIAHIQLPEGIEVATWRDNSTFYRSRADL
;
A
#
# COMPACT_ATOMS: atom_id res chain seq x y z
N LYS A 1 -27.23 3.66 -18.49
CA LYS A 1 -28.33 4.31 -17.74
C LYS A 1 -27.69 5.08 -16.56
N HIS A 2 -26.91 6.12 -16.79
CA HIS A 2 -27.26 7.56 -16.82
C HIS A 2 -27.76 8.17 -15.50
N TYR A 3 -27.03 7.96 -14.40
CA TYR A 3 -27.15 8.81 -13.20
C TYR A 3 -26.69 10.27 -13.41
N GLY A 4 -26.35 10.68 -14.63
CA GLY A 4 -25.85 12.04 -14.93
C GLY A 4 -24.62 12.42 -14.11
N LEU A 5 -23.80 11.43 -13.72
CA LEU A 5 -22.58 11.64 -12.95
C LEU A 5 -21.38 11.79 -13.87
N THR A 6 -20.49 12.68 -13.50
CA THR A 6 -19.16 12.81 -14.10
C THR A 6 -18.17 11.92 -13.36
N LEU A 7 -17.12 11.48 -14.06
CA LEU A 7 -16.02 10.74 -13.44
C LEU A 7 -15.37 11.55 -12.31
N SER A 8 -15.31 12.88 -12.46
CA SER A 8 -14.77 13.79 -11.46
C SER A 8 -15.55 13.78 -10.14
N GLU A 9 -16.87 13.69 -10.18
CA GLU A 9 -17.70 13.60 -8.97
C GLU A 9 -17.42 12.31 -8.20
N VAL A 10 -17.33 11.18 -8.89
CA VAL A 10 -17.01 9.88 -8.28
C VAL A 10 -15.60 9.92 -7.68
N ALA A 11 -14.62 10.43 -8.42
CA ALA A 11 -13.23 10.55 -7.96
C ALA A 11 -13.12 11.46 -6.72
N GLN A 12 -13.88 12.55 -6.66
CA GLN A 12 -13.92 13.42 -5.49
C GLN A 12 -14.57 12.74 -4.28
N ALA A 13 -15.65 11.99 -4.47
CA ALA A 13 -16.33 11.27 -3.39
C ALA A 13 -15.38 10.23 -2.75
N VAL A 14 -14.70 9.44 -3.58
CA VAL A 14 -13.70 8.47 -3.11
C VAL A 14 -12.55 9.18 -2.39
N LYS A 15 -11.98 10.23 -2.98
CA LYS A 15 -10.89 10.99 -2.35
C LYS A 15 -11.26 11.58 -1.00
N ARG A 16 -12.51 12.06 -0.83
CA ARG A 16 -13.00 12.60 0.45
C ARG A 16 -13.21 11.52 1.49
N SER A 17 -13.61 10.32 1.08
CA SER A 17 -13.81 9.18 1.99
C SER A 17 -12.50 8.65 2.57
N SER A 18 -11.36 8.89 1.91
CA SER A 18 -10.02 8.53 2.37
C SER A 18 -9.32 9.62 3.19
N LEU A 19 -10.01 10.72 3.54
CA LEU A 19 -9.44 11.79 4.35
C LEU A 19 -9.57 11.45 5.84
N ASP A 20 -8.43 11.13 6.45
CA ASP A 20 -8.24 11.09 7.90
C ASP A 20 -8.22 12.53 8.44
N LEU A 21 -9.41 13.11 8.65
CA LEU A 21 -9.54 14.45 9.22
C LEU A 21 -9.25 14.40 10.73
N PRO A 22 -8.32 15.21 11.27
CA PRO A 22 -8.20 15.38 12.72
C PRO A 22 -9.44 16.11 13.24
N GLY A 23 -10.13 15.52 14.22
CA GLY A 23 -11.37 16.07 14.80
C GLY A 23 -11.15 17.25 15.78
N GLY A 24 -9.90 17.69 15.96
CA GLY A 24 -9.53 18.75 16.90
C GLY A 24 -9.40 18.28 18.36
N SER A 25 -9.11 19.23 19.25
CA SER A 25 -9.05 18.99 20.70
C SER A 25 -10.20 19.70 21.41
N LEU A 26 -10.88 18.99 22.30
CA LEU A 26 -11.90 19.53 23.19
C LEU A 26 -11.23 19.87 24.53
N LYS A 27 -11.13 21.16 24.86
CA LYS A 27 -10.67 21.60 26.18
C LYS A 27 -11.76 21.35 27.21
N THR A 28 -11.51 20.43 28.12
CA THR A 28 -12.39 20.19 29.28
C THR A 28 -11.70 20.63 30.57
N ILE A 29 -12.49 20.85 31.62
CA ILE A 29 -11.99 21.25 32.95
C ILE A 29 -11.06 20.17 33.55
N ALA A 30 -11.17 18.93 33.06
CA ALA A 30 -10.36 17.78 33.48
C ALA A 30 -9.17 17.47 32.55
N GLY A 31 -8.94 18.26 31.48
CA GLY A 31 -7.84 18.07 30.54
C GLY A 31 -8.22 18.18 29.06
N ASP A 32 -7.21 18.22 28.19
CA ASP A 32 -7.36 18.26 26.74
C ASP A 32 -7.77 16.86 26.21
N VAL A 33 -8.96 16.75 25.61
CA VAL A 33 -9.43 15.51 24.98
C VAL A 33 -9.20 15.60 23.47
N TRP A 34 -8.36 14.72 22.94
CA TRP A 34 -8.08 14.64 21.50
C TRP A 34 -9.12 13.75 20.82
N ILE A 35 -9.93 14.32 19.91
CA ILE A 35 -10.90 13.56 19.13
C ILE A 35 -10.32 13.32 17.74
N ARG A 36 -10.09 12.05 17.40
CA ARG A 36 -9.71 11.63 16.04
C ARG A 36 -10.85 10.82 15.43
N THR A 37 -11.32 11.25 14.27
CA THR A 37 -12.11 10.39 13.38
C THR A 37 -11.15 9.40 12.71
N LEU A 38 -11.35 8.10 12.93
CA LEU A 38 -10.67 7.04 12.18
C LEU A 38 -11.39 6.91 10.83
N GLY A 39 -10.94 7.68 9.84
CA GLY A 39 -11.58 7.79 8.52
C GLY A 39 -11.01 6.82 7.48
N GLN A 40 -10.24 5.81 7.91
CA GLN A 40 -9.56 4.93 6.97
C GLN A 40 -10.46 3.75 6.58
N ALA A 41 -11.16 3.88 5.45
CA ALA A 41 -11.67 2.72 4.72
C ALA A 41 -10.45 1.84 4.35
N SER A 42 -10.27 0.74 5.07
CA SER A 42 -9.09 -0.13 5.04
C SER A 42 -9.37 -1.49 4.39
N VAL A 43 -10.63 -1.78 4.04
CA VAL A 43 -11.09 -3.04 3.43
C VAL A 43 -12.03 -2.71 2.27
N GLY A 44 -11.98 -3.45 1.16
CA GLY A 44 -12.79 -3.17 -0.05
C GLY A 44 -14.28 -2.94 0.21
N GLU A 45 -14.87 -3.67 1.15
CA GLU A 45 -16.29 -3.50 1.56
C GLU A 45 -16.60 -2.09 2.09
N GLN A 46 -15.62 -1.40 2.68
CA GLN A 46 -15.80 -0.03 3.17
C GLN A 46 -15.81 0.99 2.03
N PHE A 47 -15.14 0.68 0.90
CA PHE A 47 -15.22 1.52 -0.31
C PHE A 47 -16.56 1.40 -1.00
N GLU A 48 -17.20 0.23 -0.97
CA GLU A 48 -18.53 0.01 -1.54
C GLU A 48 -19.60 0.92 -0.92
N GLN A 49 -19.45 1.21 0.37
CA GLN A 49 -20.37 2.04 1.15
C GLN A 49 -20.14 3.56 0.99
N ILE A 50 -19.20 3.98 0.15
CA ILE A 50 -18.92 5.41 -0.07
C ILE A 50 -20.14 6.09 -0.69
N ASN A 51 -20.62 7.15 -0.03
CA ASN A 51 -21.70 7.99 -0.54
C ASN A 51 -21.16 8.87 -1.68
N VAL A 52 -21.63 8.62 -2.91
CA VAL A 52 -21.21 9.35 -4.11
C VAL A 52 -22.05 10.62 -4.27
N ARG A 53 -23.36 10.53 -4.07
CA ARG A 53 -24.28 11.67 -4.18
C ARG A 53 -25.55 11.45 -3.38
N THR A 54 -26.00 12.47 -2.66
CA THR A 54 -27.36 12.51 -2.09
C THR A 54 -28.29 13.18 -3.09
N GLN A 55 -29.39 12.51 -3.44
CA GLN A 55 -30.41 13.02 -4.35
C GLN A 55 -31.34 14.01 -3.62
N PRO A 56 -32.05 14.89 -4.36
CA PRO A 56 -32.97 15.85 -3.76
C PRO A 56 -34.10 15.25 -2.93
N ASP A 57 -34.44 13.97 -3.18
CA ASP A 57 -35.44 13.19 -2.43
C ASP A 57 -34.90 12.56 -1.14
N GLY A 58 -33.62 12.81 -0.81
CA GLY A 58 -32.93 12.26 0.36
C GLY A 58 -32.34 10.86 0.16
N SER A 59 -32.55 10.24 -1.01
CA SER A 59 -31.92 8.95 -1.32
C SER A 59 -30.41 9.12 -1.55
N VAL A 60 -29.63 8.13 -1.12
CA VAL A 60 -28.17 8.17 -1.21
C VAL A 60 -27.70 7.18 -2.25
N LEU A 61 -26.96 7.66 -3.24
CA LEU A 61 -26.29 6.83 -4.23
C LEU A 61 -24.92 6.44 -3.72
N LYS A 62 -24.67 5.14 -3.57
CA LYS A 62 -23.42 4.57 -3.09
C LYS A 62 -22.51 4.18 -4.25
N LEU A 63 -21.23 3.96 -3.96
CA LEU A 63 -20.26 3.54 -4.96
C LEU A 63 -20.60 2.17 -5.56
N VAL A 64 -21.08 1.23 -4.72
CA VAL A 64 -21.52 -0.11 -5.16
C VAL A 64 -22.65 -0.08 -6.19
N ASP A 65 -23.48 0.97 -6.19
CA ASP A 65 -24.60 1.10 -7.13
C ASP A 65 -24.12 1.45 -8.55
N ILE A 66 -22.89 1.94 -8.70
CA ILE A 66 -22.34 2.47 -9.96
C ILE A 66 -20.97 1.90 -10.35
N ALA A 67 -20.31 1.15 -9.47
CA ALA A 67 -18.98 0.60 -9.68
C ALA A 67 -18.79 -0.74 -8.97
N THR A 68 -17.93 -1.58 -9.54
CA THR A 68 -17.46 -2.81 -8.89
C THR A 68 -16.17 -2.49 -8.14
N VAL A 69 -16.16 -2.71 -6.83
CA VAL A 69 -14.94 -2.58 -6.02
C VAL A 69 -14.22 -3.92 -6.01
N ILE A 70 -12.95 -3.93 -6.39
CA ILE A 70 -12.12 -5.13 -6.40
C ILE A 70 -11.00 -4.90 -5.38
N ASP A 71 -11.11 -5.58 -4.24
CA ASP A 71 -10.03 -5.68 -3.27
C ASP A 71 -9.07 -6.79 -3.70
N GLY A 72 -8.20 -6.43 -4.65
CA GLY A 72 -7.25 -7.33 -5.27
C GLY A 72 -5.84 -6.81 -5.15
N LEU A 73 -4.87 -7.72 -5.18
CA LEU A 73 -3.48 -7.36 -5.45
C LEU A 73 -3.42 -6.81 -6.89
N GLU A 74 -2.68 -5.72 -7.09
CA GLU A 74 -2.48 -5.14 -8.41
C GLU A 74 -2.01 -6.24 -9.38
N GLU A 75 -2.87 -6.58 -10.35
CA GLU A 75 -2.57 -7.59 -11.36
C GLU A 75 -1.58 -7.00 -12.37
N THR A 76 -0.35 -6.77 -11.93
CA THR A 76 0.73 -6.40 -12.82
C THR A 76 1.01 -7.61 -13.69
N THR A 77 0.55 -7.59 -14.95
CA THR A 77 0.80 -8.62 -15.97
C THR A 77 2.30 -8.76 -16.34
N LYS A 78 3.22 -8.20 -15.55
CA LYS A 78 4.66 -8.40 -15.72
C LYS A 78 5.02 -9.76 -15.14
N ILE A 79 4.93 -10.78 -15.97
CA ILE A 79 5.64 -12.03 -15.75
C ILE A 79 7.12 -11.67 -15.72
N THR A 80 7.68 -11.57 -14.52
CA THR A 80 9.12 -11.45 -14.36
C THR A 80 9.69 -12.86 -14.54
N ARG A 81 10.75 -12.98 -15.33
CA ARG A 81 11.45 -14.23 -15.52
C ARG A 81 12.90 -14.07 -15.09
N PHE A 82 13.41 -15.09 -14.41
CA PHE A 82 14.83 -15.23 -14.11
C PHE A 82 15.28 -16.58 -14.67
N ASN A 83 16.27 -16.57 -15.56
CA ASN A 83 16.74 -17.75 -16.29
C ASN A 83 15.63 -18.59 -16.95
N GLY A 84 14.60 -17.94 -17.49
CA GLY A 84 13.48 -18.60 -18.18
C GLY A 84 12.39 -19.14 -17.26
N GLN A 85 12.61 -19.14 -15.94
CA GLN A 85 11.60 -19.51 -14.93
C GLN A 85 10.82 -18.28 -14.48
N THR A 86 9.52 -18.44 -14.23
CA THR A 86 8.69 -17.38 -13.63
C THR A 86 9.24 -17.03 -12.25
N SER A 87 9.46 -15.73 -12.01
CA SER A 87 10.08 -15.24 -10.78
C SER A 87 9.40 -13.98 -10.28
N LEU A 88 9.66 -13.65 -9.01
CA LEU A 88 9.35 -12.37 -8.42
C LEU A 88 10.66 -11.62 -8.18
N TYR A 89 10.71 -10.35 -8.57
CA TYR A 89 11.86 -9.49 -8.31
C TYR A 89 11.61 -8.63 -7.06
N LEU A 90 12.47 -8.79 -6.04
CA LEU A 90 12.47 -7.98 -4.83
C LEU A 90 13.71 -7.09 -4.80
N SER A 91 13.52 -5.78 -4.69
CA SER A 91 14.62 -4.81 -4.56
C SER A 91 14.70 -4.31 -3.12
N VAL A 92 15.77 -4.67 -2.41
CA VAL A 92 16.07 -4.09 -1.10
C VAL A 92 16.87 -2.80 -1.29
N LYS A 93 16.43 -1.71 -0.67
CA LYS A 93 17.15 -0.43 -0.65
C LYS A 93 17.39 -0.04 0.80
N ARG A 94 18.58 0.47 1.10
CA ARG A 94 18.86 1.08 2.40
C ARG A 94 18.01 2.34 2.60
N VAL A 95 17.64 2.65 3.84
CA VAL A 95 16.94 3.88 4.19
C VAL A 95 17.92 4.83 4.88
N GLY A 96 17.98 6.09 4.44
CA GLY A 96 18.86 7.11 5.04
C GLY A 96 20.36 6.78 4.93
N GLU A 97 21.08 6.91 6.04
CA GLU A 97 22.54 6.75 6.13
C GLU A 97 23.00 5.35 6.55
N GLU A 98 22.11 4.36 6.54
CA GLU A 98 22.47 2.99 6.93
C GLU A 98 23.63 2.43 6.08
N SER A 99 24.50 1.66 6.74
CA SER A 99 25.63 1.01 6.09
C SER A 99 25.15 -0.05 5.12
N ILE A 100 25.58 0.07 3.85
CA ILE A 100 25.27 -0.90 2.78
C ILE A 100 25.70 -2.32 3.19
N LEU A 101 26.82 -2.44 3.92
CA LEU A 101 27.32 -3.72 4.41
C LEU A 101 26.37 -4.35 5.44
N GLN A 102 25.92 -3.56 6.41
CA GLN A 102 25.01 -4.03 7.47
C GLN A 102 23.66 -4.47 6.90
N VAL A 103 23.09 -3.65 5.98
CA VAL A 103 21.82 -3.99 5.32
C VAL A 103 21.97 -5.28 4.50
N THR A 104 23.08 -5.44 3.79
CA THR A 104 23.31 -6.64 2.98
C THR A 104 23.49 -7.88 3.84
N ASP A 105 24.22 -7.77 4.95
CA ASP A 105 24.44 -8.89 5.86
C ASP A 105 23.13 -9.32 6.53
N ALA A 106 22.29 -8.37 6.94
CA ALA A 106 20.96 -8.65 7.47
C ALA A 106 20.09 -9.40 6.45
N VAL A 107 20.08 -8.97 5.18
CA VAL A 107 19.31 -9.62 4.11
C VAL A 107 19.84 -11.04 3.84
N LYS A 108 21.15 -11.23 3.73
CA LYS A 108 21.76 -12.55 3.52
C LYS A 108 21.46 -13.50 4.67
N ASN A 109 21.56 -13.01 5.91
CA ASN A 109 21.20 -13.78 7.08
C ASN A 109 19.72 -14.18 7.06
N TYR A 110 18.82 -13.27 6.68
CA TYR A 110 17.41 -13.60 6.56
C TYR A 110 17.16 -14.68 5.49
N ILE A 111 17.75 -14.54 4.30
CA ILE A 111 17.62 -15.52 3.22
C ILE A 111 18.20 -16.89 3.62
N ALA A 112 19.26 -16.93 4.42
CA ALA A 112 19.84 -18.19 4.89
C ALA A 112 18.93 -18.96 5.88
N HIS A 113 18.00 -18.27 6.55
CA HIS A 113 17.13 -18.86 7.58
C HIS A 113 15.65 -18.89 7.20
N ILE A 114 15.27 -18.33 6.04
CA ILE A 114 13.89 -18.35 5.59
C ILE A 114 13.49 -19.76 5.16
N GLN A 115 12.33 -20.22 5.62
CA GLN A 115 11.76 -21.49 5.20
C GLN A 115 10.86 -21.23 4.00
N LEU A 116 11.27 -21.73 2.83
CA LEU A 116 10.55 -21.55 1.59
C LEU A 116 9.59 -22.73 1.36
N PRO A 117 8.39 -22.48 0.78
CA PRO A 117 7.54 -23.53 0.25
C PRO A 117 8.25 -24.39 -0.81
N GLU A 118 7.78 -25.62 -0.99
CA GLU A 118 8.31 -26.52 -2.01
C GLU A 118 8.20 -25.90 -3.41
N GLY A 119 9.28 -25.97 -4.19
CA GLY A 119 9.36 -25.42 -5.55
C GLY A 119 9.71 -23.93 -5.64
N ILE A 120 10.02 -23.26 -4.52
CA ILE A 120 10.47 -21.86 -4.50
C ILE A 120 11.95 -21.79 -4.16
N GLU A 121 12.71 -21.09 -5.01
CA GLU A 121 14.13 -20.81 -4.80
C GLU A 121 14.39 -19.30 -4.78
N VAL A 122 15.43 -18.88 -4.04
CA VAL A 122 15.85 -17.49 -3.96
C VAL A 122 17.25 -17.36 -4.55
N ALA A 123 17.40 -16.47 -5.53
CA ALA A 123 18.69 -16.14 -6.14
C ALA A 123 19.00 -14.65 -6.00
N THR A 124 20.24 -14.33 -5.64
CA THR A 124 20.72 -12.94 -5.57
C THR A 124 21.32 -12.53 -6.92
N TRP A 125 20.82 -11.44 -7.52
CA TRP A 125 21.32 -10.99 -8.82
C TRP A 125 22.30 -9.81 -8.74
N ARG A 126 21.98 -8.74 -8.01
CA ARG A 126 22.77 -7.51 -7.97
C ARG A 126 23.07 -7.06 -6.54
N ASP A 127 24.22 -7.49 -6.04
CA ASP A 127 24.73 -7.12 -4.71
C ASP A 127 25.81 -6.03 -4.83
N ASN A 128 25.43 -4.78 -4.60
CA ASN A 128 26.35 -3.65 -4.66
C ASN A 128 27.34 -3.62 -3.49
N SER A 129 27.12 -4.38 -2.40
CA SER A 129 28.03 -4.42 -1.25
C SER A 129 29.40 -4.99 -1.61
N THR A 130 29.45 -5.88 -2.61
CA THR A 130 30.69 -6.48 -3.13
C THR A 130 31.70 -5.41 -3.54
N PHE A 131 31.24 -4.38 -4.25
CA PHE A 131 32.06 -3.25 -4.67
C PHE A 131 32.60 -2.43 -3.49
N TYR A 132 31.81 -2.26 -2.43
CA TYR A 132 32.23 -1.52 -1.24
C TYR A 132 33.18 -2.33 -0.35
N ARG A 133 32.99 -3.65 -0.22
CA ARG A 133 33.92 -4.53 0.50
C ARG A 133 35.30 -4.53 -0.15
N SER A 134 35.35 -4.69 -1.48
CA SER A 134 36.63 -4.66 -2.21
C SER A 134 37.41 -3.35 -2.07
N ARG A 135 36.76 -2.24 -1.68
CA ARG A 135 37.45 -0.97 -1.36
C ARG A 135 37.85 -0.82 0.10
N ALA A 136 37.17 -1.51 1.01
CA ALA A 136 37.47 -1.46 2.44
C ALA A 136 38.66 -2.38 2.81
N ASP A 137 38.93 -3.39 1.98
CA ASP A 137 40.05 -4.33 2.13
C ASP A 137 41.37 -3.85 1.46
N LEU A 138 41.37 -2.64 0.88
CA LEU A 138 42.55 -1.95 0.31
C LEU A 138 43.06 -0.88 1.29
#